data_AF-A0A1F9AYG1-F1
#
_entry.id   AF-A0A1F9AYG1-F1
#
_cell.length_a   1.000
_cell.length_b   1.000
_cell.length_c   1.000
_cell.angle_alpha   90.00
_cell.angle_beta   90.00
_cell.angle_gamma   90.00
#
_symmetry.space_group_name_H-M   'P 1'
#
loop_
_entity.id
_entity.type
_entity.pdbx_description
1 polymer ?
#
loop_
_entity_poly.entity_id
_entity_poly.type
_entity_poly.pdbx_seq_one_letter_code
_entity_poly.pdbx_strand_id
1 'polypeptide(L)' 'MGCMTCCNVCSFTHEGEFNPGRARLKIYMEPFSGEVEGEVLESCDLCGGKPECIRWCPVGALKYA' A
#
# COMPACT_ATOMS: atom_id res chain seq x y z
N MET A 1 5.90 6.14 -11.86
CA MET A 1 4.66 5.40 -11.59
C MET A 1 4.99 4.25 -10.65
N GLY A 2 4.30 4.13 -9.50
CA GLY A 2 4.50 3.02 -8.57
C GLY A 2 3.94 1.69 -9.12
N CYS A 3 4.42 0.54 -8.64
CA CYS A 3 4.01 -0.77 -9.13
C CYS A 3 2.63 -1.25 -8.64
N MET A 4 1.98 -0.51 -7.74
CA MET A 4 0.65 -0.81 -7.17
C MET A 4 0.52 -2.14 -6.41
N THR A 5 1.62 -2.88 -6.20
CA THR A 5 1.61 -4.19 -5.53
C THR A 5 1.02 -4.13 -4.13
N CYS A 6 1.40 -3.14 -3.34
CA CYS A 6 0.93 -2.99 -1.97
C CYS A 6 -0.58 -2.74 -1.88
N CYS A 7 -1.14 -1.93 -2.77
CA CYS A 7 -2.59 -1.69 -2.85
C CYS A 7 -3.32 -2.98 -3.23
N ASN A 8 -2.84 -3.69 -4.26
CA ASN A 8 -3.44 -4.93 -4.72
C ASN A 8 -3.39 -6.05 -3.68
N VAL A 9 -2.27 -6.18 -2.96
CA VAL A 9 -2.14 -7.17 -1.88
C VAL A 9 -3.10 -6.83 -0.75
N CYS A 10 -3.20 -5.55 -0.37
CA CYS A 10 -4.09 -5.13 0.72
C CYS A 10 -5.57 -5.36 0.39
N SER A 11 -6.03 -5.00 -0.81
CA SER A 11 -7.42 -5.27 -1.22
C SER A 11 -7.69 -6.77 -1.35
N PHE A 12 -6.75 -7.55 -1.85
CA PHE A 12 -6.90 -8.99 -1.88
C PHE A 12 -7.00 -9.61 -0.47
N THR A 13 -6.12 -9.22 0.44
CA THR A 13 -6.08 -9.75 1.82
C THR A 13 -7.38 -9.52 2.58
N HIS A 14 -8.08 -8.41 2.30
CA HIS A 14 -9.22 -8.03 3.12
C HIS A 14 -10.57 -7.96 2.41
N GLU A 15 -10.58 -7.78 1.10
CA GLU A 15 -11.79 -7.76 0.28
C GLU A 15 -11.89 -9.00 -0.61
N GLY A 16 -10.78 -9.73 -0.83
CA GLY A 16 -10.73 -10.87 -1.74
C GLY A 16 -10.67 -10.49 -3.22
N GLU A 17 -10.47 -9.20 -3.55
CA GLU A 17 -10.41 -8.70 -4.92
C GLU A 17 -9.13 -7.89 -5.18
N PHE A 18 -8.59 -8.00 -6.39
CA PHE A 18 -7.46 -7.18 -6.84
C PHE A 18 -7.96 -5.82 -7.33
N ASN A 19 -8.24 -4.94 -6.37
CA ASN A 19 -8.75 -3.61 -6.64
C ASN A 19 -8.03 -2.55 -5.80
N PRO A 20 -7.13 -1.74 -6.38
CA PRO A 20 -6.40 -0.72 -5.64
C PRO A 20 -7.32 0.30 -4.95
N GLY A 21 -8.50 0.57 -5.51
CA GLY A 21 -9.45 1.54 -4.94
C GLY A 21 -10.10 1.05 -3.65
N ARG A 22 -10.09 -0.26 -3.38
CA ARG A 22 -10.58 -0.86 -2.13
C ARG A 22 -9.45 -1.19 -1.14
N ALA A 23 -8.21 -0.85 -1.48
CA ALA A 23 -7.10 -0.99 -0.56
C ALA A 23 -7.22 0.03 0.58
N ARG A 24 -6.68 -0.34 1.75
CA ARG A 24 -6.76 0.49 2.95
C ARG A 24 -5.68 1.57 2.95
N LEU A 25 -4.55 1.28 2.32
CA LEU A 25 -3.54 2.27 1.97
C LEU A 25 -3.77 2.84 0.57
N LYS A 26 -3.34 4.08 0.38
CA LYS A 26 -3.39 4.75 -0.92
C LYS A 26 -2.05 5.42 -1.19
N ILE A 27 -1.47 5.10 -2.33
CA ILE A 27 -0.22 5.70 -2.79
C ILE A 27 -0.54 6.44 -4.09
N TYR A 28 -0.55 7.76 -4.02
CA TYR A 28 -0.70 8.60 -5.19
C TYR A 28 0.61 9.34 -5.44
N MET A 29 0.98 9.43 -6.71
CA MET A 29 2.04 10.32 -7.16
C MET A 29 1.33 11.49 -7.81
N GLU A 30 1.50 12.68 -7.26
CA GLU A 30 0.98 13.87 -7.88
C GLU A 30 1.70 14.06 -9.23
N PRO A 31 0.96 14.11 -10.35
CA PRO A 31 1.57 14.06 -11.68
C PRO A 31 2.39 15.31 -12.05
N PHE A 32 2.25 16.42 -11.29
CA PHE A 32 2.92 17.68 -11.57
C PHE A 32 4.08 18.01 -10.62
N SER A 33 3.97 17.66 -9.33
CA SER A 33 5.05 17.90 -8.35
C SER A 33 6.07 16.76 -8.33
N GLY A 34 5.68 15.55 -8.76
CA GLY A 34 6.50 14.36 -8.59
C GLY A 34 6.62 13.93 -7.12
N GLU A 35 5.91 14.61 -6.23
CA GLU A 35 5.82 14.26 -4.82
C GLU A 35 4.92 13.04 -4.68
N VAL A 36 5.37 12.11 -3.84
CA VAL A 36 4.59 10.95 -3.48
C VAL A 36 3.78 11.32 -2.26
N GLU A 37 2.54 11.76 -2.47
CA GLU A 37 1.52 11.76 -1.42
C GLU A 37 1.06 10.31 -1.22
N GLY A 38 1.90 9.57 -0.49
CA GLY A 38 1.44 8.37 0.16
C GLY A 38 0.86 8.76 1.50
N GLU A 39 -0.45 8.62 1.67
CA GLU A 39 -0.96 8.18 2.97
C GLU A 39 -0.52 6.72 3.13
N VAL A 40 0.80 6.53 3.25
CA VAL A 40 1.34 5.38 3.94
C VAL A 40 0.75 5.56 5.32
N LEU A 41 -0.23 4.73 5.64
CA LEU A 41 -0.58 4.50 7.02
C LEU A 41 0.70 3.99 7.69
N GLU A 42 1.55 4.91 8.15
CA GLU A 42 2.76 4.61 8.92
C GLU A 42 2.38 3.80 10.18
N SER A 43 1.08 3.74 10.48
CA SER A 43 0.40 3.10 11.60
C SER A 43 -0.67 2.06 11.21
N CYS A 44 -0.76 1.57 9.97
CA CYS A 44 -1.78 0.53 9.65
C CYS A 44 -1.42 -0.80 10.31
N ASP A 45 -2.20 -1.18 11.32
CA ASP A 45 -2.04 -2.43 12.06
C ASP A 45 -3.15 -3.45 11.78
N LEU A 46 -3.98 -3.25 10.74
CA LEU A 46 -5.11 -4.13 10.39
C LEU A 46 -4.70 -5.59 10.11
N CYS A 47 -3.41 -5.85 9.94
CA CYS A 47 -2.82 -7.18 9.79
C CYS A 47 -2.19 -7.72 11.09
N GLY A 48 -2.46 -7.12 12.25
CA GLY A 48 -1.98 -7.57 13.57
C GLY A 48 -0.46 -7.58 13.72
N GLY A 49 0.21 -6.52 13.27
CA GLY A 49 1.68 -6.42 13.31
C GLY A 49 2.41 -7.21 12.22
N LYS A 50 1.69 -7.83 11.27
CA LYS A 50 2.25 -8.55 10.12
C LYS A 50 1.70 -8.03 8.79
N PRO A 51 2.06 -6.81 8.38
CA PRO A 51 1.52 -6.17 7.19
C PRO A 51 1.92 -6.91 5.89
N GLU A 52 0.92 -7.47 5.21
CA GLU A 52 1.10 -8.19 3.94
C GLU A 52 1.60 -7.28 2.82
N CYS A 53 1.13 -6.03 2.78
CA CYS A 53 1.55 -5.05 1.79
C CYS A 53 3.06 -4.72 1.83
N ILE A 54 3.68 -4.83 3.02
CA ILE A 54 5.13 -4.67 3.21
C ILE A 54 5.85 -5.95 2.82
N ARG A 55 5.35 -7.11 3.28
CA ARG A 55 5.95 -8.43 3.00
C ARG A 55 6.10 -8.71 1.49
N TRP A 56 5.14 -8.27 0.69
CA TRP A 56 5.12 -8.50 -0.76
C TRP A 56 5.76 -7.38 -1.58
N CYS A 57 6.29 -6.32 -0.96
CA CYS A 57 6.90 -5.23 -1.72
C CYS A 57 8.31 -5.62 -2.20
N PRO A 58 8.55 -5.78 -3.52
CA PRO A 58 9.84 -6.26 -4.02
C PRO A 58 10.97 -5.24 -3.86
N VAL A 59 10.62 -3.95 -3.74
CA VAL A 59 11.57 -2.84 -3.66
C VAL A 59 11.66 -2.25 -2.25
N GLY A 60 10.91 -2.78 -1.27
CA GLY A 60 10.91 -2.27 0.10
C GLY A 60 10.45 -0.82 0.24
N ALA A 61 9.50 -0.37 -0.59
CA ALA A 61 9.01 1.00 -0.58
C ALA A 61 8.21 1.39 0.68
N LEU A 62 7.72 0.40 1.43
CA LEU A 62 6.94 0.59 2.64
C LEU A 62 7.73 0.07 3.85
N LYS A 63 7.63 0.77 4.99
CA LYS A 63 8.20 0.37 6.28
C LYS A 63 7.11 0.29 7.34
N TYR A 64 7.25 -0.63 8.28
CA TYR A 64 6.39 -0.74 9.47
C TYR A 64 7.14 -0.11 10.64
N ALA A 65 6.51 0.82 11.36
CA ALA A 65 7.08 1.49 12.53
C ALA A 65 6.64 0.80 13.84
#